data_AF-A0A349M1S5-F1
#
_entry.id   AF-A0A349M1S5-F1
#
_cell.length_a   1.000
_cell.length_b   1.000
_cell.length_c   1.000
_cell.angle_alpha   90.00
_cell.angle_beta   90.00
_cell.angle_gamma   90.00
#
_symmetry.space_group_name_H-M   'P 1'
#
loop_
_entity.id
_entity.type
_entity.pdbx_description
1 polymer ?
#
loop_
_entity_poly.entity_id
_entity_poly.type
_entity_poly.pdbx_seq_one_letter_code
_entity_poly.pdbx_strand_id
1 'polypeptide(L)'
;MSQLPAEVIIEGQALSSEDVIAVARHFAHVSLGGKAITGIQAARAVIDRIAAEEQKVYGVTTGFGHLSRVRIKHDQLVELQHNLLRSHSAGVGEPLAEEVTRAVMLLLAASLARGNSGVRVEVVETLLGMLNAKIYPVIPSRGSVGASGDLAPLAHLGLVLIGEGEAFYNGKRYSGIEALQ
;
A
#
# COMPACT_ATOMS: atom_id res chain seq x y z
N MET A 1 8.94 -30.59 -6.59
CA MET A 1 8.60 -29.19 -6.25
C MET A 1 8.19 -28.51 -7.55
N SER A 2 7.03 -27.86 -7.61
CA SER A 2 6.63 -27.08 -8.78
C SER A 2 7.67 -25.98 -9.03
N GLN A 3 7.94 -25.69 -10.30
CA GLN A 3 8.86 -24.62 -10.67
C GLN A 3 8.19 -23.28 -10.35
N LEU A 4 8.87 -22.43 -9.57
CA LEU A 4 8.37 -21.09 -9.23
C LEU A 4 8.35 -20.19 -10.47
N PRO A 5 7.36 -19.30 -10.61
CA PRO A 5 7.29 -18.36 -11.73
C PRO A 5 8.43 -17.34 -11.67
N ALA A 6 8.95 -16.95 -12.84
CA ALA A 6 9.93 -15.86 -12.96
C ALA A 6 9.26 -14.48 -13.02
N GLU A 7 7.97 -14.43 -13.37
CA GLU A 7 7.15 -13.24 -13.44
C GLU A 7 5.74 -13.51 -12.89
N VAL A 8 5.19 -12.55 -12.15
CA VAL A 8 3.82 -12.58 -11.63
C VAL A 8 3.05 -11.35 -12.14
N ILE A 9 2.01 -11.59 -12.92
CA ILE A 9 1.11 -10.54 -13.43
C ILE A 9 -0.16 -10.49 -12.57
N ILE A 10 -0.45 -9.33 -11.99
CA ILE A 10 -1.62 -9.13 -11.13
C ILE A 10 -2.80 -8.62 -11.97
N GLU A 11 -3.82 -9.45 -12.17
CA GLU A 11 -5.06 -9.17 -12.94
C GLU A 11 -6.30 -9.06 -12.02
N GLY A 12 -6.08 -8.85 -10.71
CA GLY A 12 -7.13 -8.78 -9.68
C GLY A 12 -7.61 -10.14 -9.16
N GLN A 13 -6.90 -11.22 -9.49
CA GLN A 13 -7.10 -12.57 -8.96
C GLN A 13 -6.40 -12.77 -7.60
N ALA A 14 -6.77 -13.85 -6.90
CA ALA A 14 -6.00 -14.32 -5.75
C ALA A 14 -4.63 -14.83 -6.19
N LEU A 15 -3.58 -14.49 -5.44
CA LEU A 15 -2.23 -15.03 -5.64
C LEU A 15 -2.14 -16.43 -5.03
N SER A 16 -1.35 -17.30 -5.66
CA SER A 16 -0.94 -18.57 -5.05
C SER A 16 0.17 -18.35 -4.02
N SER A 17 0.41 -19.35 -3.16
CA SER A 17 1.57 -19.36 -2.27
C SER A 17 2.89 -19.30 -3.05
N GLU A 18 2.94 -19.94 -4.22
CA GLU A 18 4.07 -19.99 -5.11
C GLU A 18 4.39 -18.63 -5.69
N ASP A 19 3.38 -17.85 -6.09
CA ASP A 19 3.56 -16.45 -6.53
C ASP A 19 4.18 -15.61 -5.42
N VAL A 20 3.64 -15.73 -4.19
CA VAL A 20 4.14 -14.98 -3.03
C VAL A 20 5.58 -15.38 -2.72
N ILE A 21 5.91 -16.67 -2.72
CA ILE A 21 7.27 -17.16 -2.48
C ILE A 21 8.22 -16.67 -3.59
N ALA A 22 7.80 -16.75 -4.86
CA ALA A 22 8.60 -16.33 -6.00
C ALA A 22 9.00 -14.85 -5.90
N VAL A 23 8.05 -13.99 -5.52
CA VAL A 23 8.30 -12.55 -5.38
C VAL A 23 8.98 -12.20 -4.07
N ALA A 24 8.61 -12.81 -2.94
CA ALA A 24 9.14 -12.45 -1.63
C ALA A 24 10.57 -12.97 -1.40
N ARG A 25 10.89 -14.16 -1.92
CA ARG A 25 12.18 -14.84 -1.68
C ARG A 25 13.06 -14.93 -2.91
N HIS A 26 12.48 -14.95 -4.11
CA HIS A 26 13.22 -15.22 -5.35
C HIS A 26 13.26 -14.04 -6.34
N PHE A 27 12.72 -12.88 -5.97
CA PHE A 27 12.81 -11.65 -6.77
C PHE A 27 12.19 -11.78 -8.16
N ALA A 28 11.14 -12.62 -8.29
CA ALA A 28 10.33 -12.65 -9.51
C ALA A 28 9.83 -11.25 -9.84
N HIS A 29 9.86 -10.91 -11.13
CA HIS A 29 9.37 -9.63 -11.63
C HIS A 29 7.85 -9.54 -11.41
N VAL A 30 7.34 -8.36 -11.08
CA VAL A 30 5.91 -8.14 -10.88
C VAL A 30 5.38 -7.01 -11.77
N SER A 31 4.19 -7.20 -12.32
CA SER A 31 3.53 -6.19 -13.15
C SER A 31 2.02 -6.17 -12.92
N LEU A 32 1.41 -5.03 -13.22
CA LEU A 32 -0.04 -4.85 -13.13
C LEU A 32 -0.67 -5.11 -14.50
N GLY A 33 -1.65 -6.01 -14.53
CA GLY A 33 -2.35 -6.37 -15.76
C GLY A 33 -3.50 -5.44 -16.12
N GLY A 34 -3.89 -5.46 -17.40
CA GLY A 34 -4.91 -4.53 -17.94
C GLY A 34 -6.30 -4.69 -17.31
N LYS A 35 -6.66 -5.91 -16.88
CA LYS A 35 -7.94 -6.16 -16.20
C LYS A 35 -7.95 -5.51 -14.82
N ALA A 36 -6.85 -5.60 -14.08
CA ALA A 36 -6.71 -4.95 -12.79
C ALA A 36 -6.79 -3.42 -12.91
N ILE A 37 -6.08 -2.83 -13.89
CA ILE A 37 -6.13 -1.39 -14.17
C ILE A 37 -7.57 -0.92 -14.39
N THR A 38 -8.31 -1.63 -15.23
CA THR A 38 -9.72 -1.31 -15.53
C THR A 38 -10.59 -1.36 -14.25
N GLY A 39 -10.39 -2.38 -13.42
CA GLY A 39 -11.11 -2.52 -12.14
C GLY A 39 -10.79 -1.41 -11.14
N ILE A 40 -9.51 -1.04 -11.02
CA ILE A 40 -9.07 0.05 -10.13
C ILE A 40 -9.70 1.38 -10.58
N GLN A 41 -9.65 1.70 -11.88
CA GLN A 41 -10.22 2.93 -12.43
C GLN A 41 -11.73 3.03 -12.18
N ALA A 42 -12.47 1.95 -12.38
CA ALA A 42 -13.91 1.91 -12.10
C ALA A 42 -14.22 2.19 -10.62
N ALA A 43 -13.44 1.60 -9.70
CA ALA A 43 -13.60 1.86 -8.27
C ALA A 43 -13.20 3.29 -7.87
N ARG A 44 -12.15 3.83 -8.50
CA ARG A 44 -11.67 5.19 -8.25
C ARG A 44 -12.73 6.23 -8.62
N ALA A 45 -13.42 6.05 -9.74
CA ALA A 45 -14.51 6.93 -10.17
C ALA A 45 -15.65 7.02 -9.14
N VAL A 46 -15.92 5.94 -8.39
CA VAL A 46 -16.90 5.95 -7.29
C VAL A 46 -16.44 6.87 -6.15
N ILE A 47 -15.17 6.78 -5.75
CA ILE A 47 -14.63 7.63 -4.68
C ILE A 47 -14.52 9.09 -5.12
N ASP A 48 -14.17 9.36 -6.39
CA ASP A 48 -14.14 10.72 -6.93
C ASP A 48 -15.51 11.39 -6.87
N ARG A 49 -16.56 10.65 -7.26
CA ARG A 49 -17.94 11.12 -7.12
C ARG A 49 -18.31 11.38 -5.66
N ILE A 50 -18.01 10.45 -4.75
CA ILE A 50 -18.30 10.60 -3.31
C ILE A 50 -17.59 11.84 -2.74
N ALA A 51 -16.33 12.07 -3.12
CA ALA A 51 -15.54 13.21 -2.63
C ALA A 51 -16.06 14.56 -3.14
N ALA A 52 -16.68 14.58 -4.32
CA ALA A 52 -17.34 15.76 -4.89
C ALA A 52 -18.74 16.01 -4.32
N GLU A 53 -19.39 14.99 -3.78
CA GLU A 53 -20.74 15.07 -3.21
C GLU A 53 -20.72 15.38 -1.69
N GLU A 54 -21.90 15.68 -1.14
CA GLU A 54 -22.08 15.96 0.29
C GLU A 54 -22.28 14.70 1.17
N GLN A 55 -22.09 13.52 0.60
CA GLN A 55 -22.31 12.26 1.30
C GLN A 55 -21.27 12.03 2.40
N LYS A 56 -21.70 11.51 3.55
CA LYS A 56 -20.82 11.09 4.65
C LYS A 56 -20.33 9.66 4.39
N VAL A 57 -19.06 9.52 4.06
CA VAL A 57 -18.42 8.23 3.80
C VAL A 57 -17.13 8.13 4.62
N TYR A 58 -17.03 7.03 5.39
CA TYR A 58 -15.94 6.78 6.32
C TYR A 58 -14.57 6.87 5.64
N GLY A 59 -13.68 7.70 6.19
CA GLY A 59 -12.32 7.87 5.69
C GLY A 59 -12.20 8.56 4.33
N VAL A 60 -13.31 8.95 3.71
CA VAL A 60 -13.35 9.73 2.47
C VAL A 60 -13.78 11.17 2.76
N THR A 61 -14.91 11.35 3.43
CA THR A 61 -15.46 12.68 3.81
C THR A 61 -15.69 12.82 5.31
N THR A 62 -15.31 11.80 6.09
CA THR A 62 -15.34 11.82 7.55
C THR A 62 -14.00 11.37 8.15
N GLY A 63 -13.83 11.59 9.46
CA GLY A 63 -12.65 11.13 10.21
C GLY A 63 -12.58 9.60 10.37
N PHE A 64 -11.58 9.14 11.14
CA PHE A 64 -11.31 7.72 11.37
C PHE A 64 -11.65 7.31 12.81
N GLY A 65 -11.97 6.02 13.03
CA GLY A 65 -12.26 5.47 14.35
C GLY A 65 -13.34 6.25 15.12
N HIS A 66 -12.99 6.76 16.31
CA HIS A 66 -13.90 7.55 17.14
C HIS A 66 -14.44 8.81 16.43
N LEU A 67 -13.67 9.35 15.47
CA LEU A 67 -14.04 10.55 14.69
C LEU A 67 -14.81 10.22 13.41
N SER A 68 -15.24 8.97 13.21
CA SER A 68 -16.01 8.52 12.03
C SER A 68 -17.27 9.32 11.74
N ARG A 69 -17.84 9.98 12.74
CA ARG A 69 -19.07 10.81 12.63
C ARG A 69 -18.77 12.28 12.31
N VAL A 70 -17.52 12.70 12.40
CA VAL A 70 -17.10 14.09 12.16
C VAL A 70 -16.88 14.27 10.67
N ARG A 71 -17.64 15.19 10.05
CA ARG A 71 -17.48 15.55 8.63
C ARG A 71 -16.25 16.42 8.46
N ILE A 72 -15.49 16.14 7.40
CA ILE A 72 -14.29 16.90 7.03
C ILE A 72 -14.65 17.75 5.80
N LYS A 73 -14.13 18.98 5.76
CA LYS A 73 -14.35 19.86 4.60
C LYS A 73 -13.55 19.36 3.40
N HIS A 74 -14.04 19.63 2.21
CA HIS A 74 -13.43 19.15 0.96
C HIS A 74 -11.97 19.61 0.79
N ASP A 75 -11.68 20.87 1.14
CA ASP A 75 -10.33 21.47 1.10
C ASP A 75 -9.36 20.87 2.13
N GLN A 76 -9.84 20.10 3.10
CA GLN A 76 -9.04 19.45 4.13
C GLN A 76 -8.82 17.95 3.87
N LEU A 77 -9.43 17.37 2.83
CA LEU A 77 -9.38 15.92 2.60
C LEU A 77 -7.97 15.41 2.31
N VAL A 78 -7.14 16.18 1.60
CA VAL A 78 -5.74 15.78 1.33
C VAL A 78 -4.94 15.75 2.63
N GLU A 79 -5.04 16.80 3.44
CA GLU A 79 -4.36 16.89 4.72
C GLU A 79 -4.80 15.78 5.69
N LEU A 80 -6.10 15.43 5.68
CA LEU A 80 -6.64 14.31 6.44
C LEU A 80 -5.91 12.99 6.11
N GLN A 81 -5.66 12.69 4.83
CA GLN A 81 -4.98 11.45 4.42
C GLN A 81 -3.48 11.45 4.78
N HIS A 82 -2.80 12.59 4.67
CA HIS A 82 -1.40 12.70 5.15
C HIS A 82 -1.32 12.49 6.67
N ASN A 83 -2.21 13.13 7.42
CA ASN A 83 -2.24 13.00 8.88
C ASN A 83 -2.64 11.59 9.31
N LEU A 84 -3.46 10.87 8.54
CA LEU A 84 -3.73 9.45 8.79
C LEU A 84 -2.43 8.65 8.78
N LEU A 85 -1.63 8.76 7.72
CA LEU A 85 -0.36 8.02 7.61
C LEU A 85 0.58 8.37 8.77
N ARG A 86 0.80 9.66 9.02
CA ARG A 86 1.70 10.15 10.08
C ARG A 86 1.26 9.74 11.48
N SER A 87 -0.04 9.76 11.77
CA SER A 87 -0.57 9.38 13.09
C SER A 87 -0.56 7.87 13.32
N HIS A 88 -0.66 7.07 12.26
CA HIS A 88 -0.74 5.61 12.36
C HIS A 88 0.62 4.93 12.19
N SER A 89 1.66 5.61 11.74
CA SER A 89 3.05 5.12 11.69
C SER A 89 3.68 5.03 13.09
N ALA A 90 2.98 4.41 14.04
CA ALA A 90 3.37 4.24 15.44
C ALA A 90 4.00 2.87 15.73
N GLY A 91 4.38 2.13 14.67
CA GLY A 91 5.12 0.88 14.81
C GLY A 91 6.50 1.08 15.45
N VAL A 92 6.96 0.09 16.22
CA VAL A 92 8.25 0.09 16.94
C VAL A 92 8.96 -1.26 16.84
N GLY A 93 10.21 -1.29 17.32
CA GLY A 93 11.06 -2.48 17.32
C GLY A 93 11.88 -2.60 16.05
N GLU A 94 12.57 -3.74 15.93
CA GLU A 94 13.39 -4.03 14.76
C GLU A 94 12.55 -4.04 13.46
N PRO A 95 13.12 -3.60 12.33
CA PRO A 95 12.43 -3.72 11.05
C PRO A 95 12.08 -5.18 10.71
N LEU A 96 10.98 -5.38 10.00
CA LEU A 96 10.63 -6.65 9.38
C LEU A 96 11.76 -7.11 8.45
N ALA A 97 11.97 -8.43 8.39
CA ALA A 97 12.89 -9.03 7.44
C ALA A 97 12.50 -8.66 5.99
N GLU A 98 13.49 -8.57 5.10
CA GLU A 98 13.29 -8.15 3.71
C GLU A 98 12.21 -8.99 3.00
N GLU A 99 12.28 -10.32 3.12
CA GLU A 99 11.29 -11.22 2.49
C GLU A 99 9.86 -10.96 2.99
N VAL A 100 9.69 -10.60 4.27
CA VAL A 100 8.40 -10.30 4.86
C VAL A 100 7.89 -8.94 4.35
N THR A 101 8.75 -7.93 4.31
CA THR A 101 8.41 -6.60 3.77
C THR A 101 7.97 -6.71 2.31
N ARG A 102 8.65 -7.52 1.50
CA ARG A 102 8.29 -7.76 0.10
C ARG A 102 6.96 -8.49 -0.03
N ALA A 103 6.69 -9.47 0.82
CA ALA A 103 5.38 -10.13 0.87
C ALA A 103 4.26 -9.14 1.23
N VAL A 104 4.49 -8.24 2.21
CA VAL A 104 3.54 -7.18 2.59
C VAL A 104 3.22 -6.27 1.41
N MET A 105 4.26 -5.79 0.70
CA MET A 105 4.08 -4.93 -0.48
C MET A 105 3.29 -5.63 -1.59
N LEU A 106 3.63 -6.88 -1.91
CA LEU A 106 2.95 -7.66 -2.94
C LEU A 106 1.47 -7.90 -2.58
N LEU A 107 1.21 -8.35 -1.36
CA LEU A 107 -0.15 -8.66 -0.91
C LEU A 107 -1.01 -7.40 -0.82
N LEU A 108 -0.43 -6.26 -0.44
CA LEU A 108 -1.11 -4.97 -0.51
C LEU A 108 -1.46 -4.63 -1.98
N ALA A 109 -0.50 -4.69 -2.89
CA ALA A 109 -0.72 -4.41 -4.31
C ALA A 109 -1.80 -5.33 -4.91
N ALA A 110 -1.74 -6.64 -4.63
CA ALA A 110 -2.74 -7.61 -5.08
C ALA A 110 -4.13 -7.34 -4.49
N SER A 111 -4.21 -6.95 -3.20
CA SER A 111 -5.46 -6.58 -2.55
C SER A 111 -6.13 -5.37 -3.21
N LEU A 112 -5.34 -4.34 -3.51
CA LEU A 112 -5.78 -3.11 -4.17
C LEU A 112 -6.19 -3.36 -5.63
N ALA A 113 -5.45 -4.22 -6.33
CA ALA A 113 -5.70 -4.60 -7.72
C ALA A 113 -7.04 -5.32 -7.97
N ARG A 114 -7.71 -5.79 -6.91
CA ARG A 114 -9.07 -6.35 -7.03
C ARG A 114 -10.14 -5.32 -7.40
N GLY A 115 -9.83 -4.02 -7.35
CA GLY A 115 -10.76 -2.97 -7.79
C GLY A 115 -11.93 -2.73 -6.84
N ASN A 116 -11.73 -2.92 -5.53
CA ASN A 116 -12.77 -2.64 -4.51
C ASN A 116 -12.35 -1.55 -3.51
N SER A 117 -11.11 -1.05 -3.59
CA SER A 117 -10.55 -0.08 -2.63
C SER A 117 -10.65 1.37 -3.10
N GLY A 118 -10.85 1.60 -4.39
CA GLY A 118 -10.91 2.94 -4.97
C GLY A 118 -9.61 3.73 -4.82
N VAL A 119 -8.45 3.07 -4.85
CA VAL A 119 -7.14 3.74 -4.94
C VAL A 119 -6.90 4.23 -6.38
N ARG A 120 -5.87 5.06 -6.57
CA ARG A 120 -5.41 5.43 -7.91
C ARG A 120 -4.47 4.35 -8.46
N VAL A 121 -4.39 4.21 -9.78
CA VAL A 121 -3.58 3.17 -10.44
C VAL A 121 -2.10 3.34 -10.11
N GLU A 122 -1.62 4.58 -10.12
CA GLU A 122 -0.22 4.92 -9.83
C GLU A 122 0.24 4.47 -8.44
N VAL A 123 -0.68 4.31 -7.47
CA VAL A 123 -0.33 3.79 -6.14
C VAL A 123 0.09 2.33 -6.22
N VAL A 124 -0.65 1.53 -7.00
CA VAL A 124 -0.34 0.10 -7.19
C VAL A 124 0.90 -0.04 -8.06
N GLU A 125 1.02 0.73 -9.13
CA GLU A 125 2.21 0.74 -9.99
C GLU A 125 3.47 1.15 -9.22
N THR A 126 3.38 2.15 -8.34
CA THR A 126 4.51 2.57 -7.50
C THR A 126 4.94 1.44 -6.56
N LEU A 127 3.99 0.73 -5.93
CA LEU A 127 4.31 -0.42 -5.07
C LEU A 127 5.06 -1.52 -5.83
N LEU A 128 4.59 -1.87 -7.03
CA LEU A 128 5.23 -2.88 -7.87
C LEU A 128 6.58 -2.40 -8.41
N GLY A 129 6.68 -1.13 -8.79
CA GLY A 129 7.92 -0.49 -9.20
C GLY A 129 8.98 -0.52 -8.11
N MET A 130 8.61 -0.17 -6.87
CA MET A 130 9.49 -0.28 -5.70
C MET A 130 9.95 -1.72 -5.46
N LEU A 131 9.05 -2.70 -5.57
CA LEU A 131 9.40 -4.13 -5.45
C LEU A 131 10.47 -4.54 -6.48
N ASN A 132 10.26 -4.18 -7.75
CA ASN A 132 11.17 -4.50 -8.85
C ASN A 132 12.51 -3.75 -8.73
N ALA A 133 12.48 -2.50 -8.25
CA ALA A 133 13.66 -1.67 -8.02
C ALA A 133 14.42 -2.01 -6.73
N LYS A 134 13.89 -2.95 -5.93
CA LYS A 134 14.44 -3.36 -4.62
C LYS A 134 14.50 -2.21 -3.61
N ILE A 135 13.47 -1.39 -3.60
CA ILE A 135 13.25 -0.32 -2.62
C ILE A 135 12.20 -0.82 -1.63
N TYR A 136 12.59 -0.99 -0.37
CA TYR A 136 11.77 -1.63 0.65
C TYR A 136 11.55 -0.71 1.84
N PRO A 137 10.30 -0.33 2.18
CA PRO A 137 10.04 0.51 3.33
C PRO A 137 10.62 -0.08 4.63
N VAL A 138 11.10 0.78 5.53
CA VAL A 138 11.47 0.37 6.88
C VAL A 138 10.17 0.19 7.67
N ILE A 139 9.75 -1.05 7.86
CA ILE A 139 8.51 -1.39 8.59
C ILE A 139 8.88 -1.99 9.94
N PRO A 140 8.63 -1.31 11.08
CA PRO A 140 8.87 -1.88 12.40
C PRO A 140 7.98 -3.12 12.68
N SER A 141 8.52 -4.12 13.37
CA SER A 141 7.87 -5.42 13.52
C SER A 141 6.77 -5.48 14.60
N ARG A 142 6.55 -4.41 15.37
CA ARG A 142 5.53 -4.36 16.45
C ARG A 142 4.68 -3.10 16.35
N GLY A 143 3.44 -3.16 16.85
CA GLY A 143 2.53 -2.01 16.96
C GLY A 143 1.16 -2.23 16.34
N SER A 144 0.98 -3.27 15.52
CA SER A 144 -0.35 -3.73 15.07
C SER A 144 -0.99 -4.64 16.11
N VAL A 145 -2.30 -4.52 16.29
CA VAL A 145 -3.14 -5.44 17.08
C VAL A 145 -3.93 -6.41 16.17
N GLY A 146 -3.80 -6.30 14.85
CA GLY A 146 -4.47 -7.15 13.86
C GLY A 146 -6.01 -7.01 13.77
N ALA A 147 -6.65 -6.30 14.69
CA ALA A 147 -8.12 -6.24 14.80
C ALA A 147 -8.82 -5.43 13.69
N SER A 148 -8.13 -4.45 13.09
CA SER A 148 -8.68 -3.61 12.01
C SER A 148 -7.75 -3.55 10.79
N GLY A 149 -6.97 -4.63 10.61
CA GLY A 149 -5.85 -4.70 9.69
C GLY A 149 -4.55 -4.19 10.30
N ASP A 150 -3.46 -4.32 9.54
CA ASP A 150 -2.11 -3.95 9.96
C ASP A 150 -1.81 -2.47 9.75
N LEU A 151 -2.60 -1.61 10.40
CA LEU A 151 -2.55 -0.16 10.22
C LEU A 151 -1.16 0.43 10.42
N ALA A 152 -0.48 0.07 11.51
CA ALA A 152 0.84 0.63 11.81
C ALA A 152 1.91 0.21 10.79
N PRO A 153 2.07 -1.09 10.46
CA PRO A 153 2.97 -1.52 9.39
C PRO A 153 2.67 -0.87 8.03
N LEU A 154 1.39 -0.82 7.64
CA LEU A 154 0.99 -0.26 6.34
C LEU A 154 1.11 1.26 6.28
N ALA A 155 0.98 1.96 7.41
CA ALA A 155 1.22 3.40 7.49
C ALA A 155 2.70 3.75 7.26
N HIS A 156 3.62 2.98 7.85
CA HIS A 156 5.07 3.13 7.58
C HIS A 156 5.40 2.95 6.09
N LEU A 157 4.80 1.94 5.44
CA LEU A 157 4.91 1.76 3.99
C LEU A 157 4.28 2.93 3.22
N GLY A 158 3.11 3.40 3.64
CA GLY A 158 2.39 4.49 2.99
C GLY A 158 3.13 5.83 3.04
N LEU A 159 3.87 6.11 4.12
CA LEU A 159 4.73 7.29 4.20
C LEU A 159 5.78 7.30 3.07
N VAL A 160 6.41 6.15 2.79
CA VAL A 160 7.40 6.06 1.71
C VAL A 160 6.77 6.39 0.36
N LEU A 161 5.55 5.94 0.07
CA LEU A 161 4.86 6.24 -1.18
C LEU A 161 4.60 7.74 -1.40
N ILE A 162 4.64 8.57 -0.35
CA ILE A 162 4.49 10.03 -0.43
C ILE A 162 5.83 10.77 -0.23
N GLY A 163 6.96 10.06 -0.20
CA GLY A 163 8.30 10.61 0.01
C GLY A 163 8.65 10.89 1.47
N GLU A 164 7.82 10.49 2.43
CA GLU A 164 8.09 10.55 3.87
C GLU A 164 8.63 9.21 4.38
N GLY A 165 9.04 9.15 5.66
CA GLY A 165 9.53 7.90 6.26
C GLY A 165 10.91 7.48 5.74
N GLU A 166 11.21 6.18 5.87
CA GLU A 166 12.51 5.61 5.53
C GLU A 166 12.34 4.33 4.70
N ALA A 167 13.29 4.06 3.80
CA ALA A 167 13.35 2.82 3.02
C ALA A 167 14.78 2.30 2.93
N PHE A 168 14.90 0.98 2.80
CA PHE A 168 16.14 0.32 2.41
C PHE A 168 16.24 0.27 0.88
N TYR A 169 17.40 0.68 0.38
CA TYR A 169 17.80 0.51 -1.02
C TYR A 169 19.25 0.02 -1.05
N ASN A 170 19.50 -1.10 -1.74
CA ASN A 170 20.83 -1.75 -1.80
C ASN A 170 21.48 -1.95 -0.40
N GLY A 171 20.67 -2.37 0.58
CA GLY A 171 21.13 -2.65 1.95
C GLY A 171 21.45 -1.42 2.80
N LYS A 172 21.26 -0.20 2.28
CA LYS A 172 21.43 1.06 3.01
C LYS A 172 20.08 1.71 3.24
N ARG A 173 19.94 2.41 4.36
CA ARG A 173 18.74 3.15 4.71
C ARG A 173 18.83 4.56 4.15
N TYR A 174 17.74 5.02 3.55
CA TYR A 174 17.55 6.36 3.00
C TYR A 174 16.21 6.93 3.49
N SER A 175 16.05 8.25 3.43
CA SER A 175 14.72 8.84 3.54
C SER A 175 13.83 8.39 2.37
N GLY A 176 12.52 8.42 2.55
CA GLY A 176 11.56 8.04 1.51
C GLY A 176 11.77 8.81 0.20
N ILE A 177 12.02 10.13 0.29
CA ILE A 177 12.28 10.96 -0.88
C ILE A 177 13.57 10.59 -1.61
N GLU A 178 14.65 10.31 -0.90
CA GLU A 178 15.92 9.90 -1.52
C GLU A 178 15.81 8.52 -2.16
N ALA A 179 15.03 7.62 -1.57
CA ALA A 179 14.85 6.27 -2.09
C ALA A 179 13.99 6.22 -3.38
N LEU A 180 13.15 7.23 -3.63
CA LEU A 180 12.24 7.29 -4.78
C LEU A 180 12.78 8.09 -5.97
N GLN A 181 13.97 8.68 -5.87
CA GLN A 181 14.66 9.42 -6.95
C GLN A 181 15.51 8.50 -7.82
#